data_AF-A0A2S7P268-F1
#
_entry.id   AF-A0A2S7P268-F1
#
_cell.length_a   1.000
_cell.length_b   1.000
_cell.length_c   1.000
_cell.angle_alpha   90.00
_cell.angle_beta   90.00
_cell.angle_gamma   90.00
#
_symmetry.space_group_name_H-M   'P 1'
#
loop_
_entity.id
_entity.type
_entity.pdbx_description
1 polymer ?
#
loop_
_entity_poly.entity_id
_entity_poly.type
_entity_poly.pdbx_seq_one_letter_code
_entity_poly.pdbx_strand_id
1 'polypeptide(L)'
;MASLLATAVLLASLTSAIPYPPEVAIPPTTPTVKPDFGHKSGNLMKGKSGFTTESVLATGGYVTGGAAVTTINNQDGIGAGSDSYTMYWGDGSDTAGWPHKEDWVSFEDMFNNNKDIMFNSCGWSYNQANDDGPEVGAIYDSIQQVATETAVDHRFILAVIMQESGGCVRVSVNQLVTELEPKADYTIKIPTSFSDGNQPDSVRNPGLMQDHDGDGTCNSDITGQVQDPCPTGVITQMIREGTAGTNSGDGLAQTINGKHFLHFQATAEFGVTKSRAFYLAARIYNSGSVDPSGNLEAGYATHCYASDIANRLTGWVLATKQCYLDPN
;
A
#
# COMPACT_ATOMS: atom_id res chain seq x y z
N MET A 1 43.93 -58.12 -8.75
CA MET A 1 42.72 -58.04 -7.90
C MET A 1 42.56 -56.59 -7.48
N ALA A 2 41.42 -55.99 -7.82
CA ALA A 2 41.20 -54.55 -7.87
C ALA A 2 41.08 -53.91 -6.47
N SER A 3 41.66 -52.72 -6.34
CA SER A 3 41.50 -51.81 -5.20
C SER A 3 40.25 -50.94 -5.46
N LEU A 4 39.23 -51.04 -4.61
CA LEU A 4 38.08 -50.13 -4.65
C LEU A 4 38.37 -48.90 -3.77
N LEU A 5 38.59 -47.75 -4.40
CA LEU A 5 38.43 -46.44 -3.76
C LEU A 5 36.94 -46.10 -3.71
N ALA A 6 36.39 -45.92 -2.51
CA ALA A 6 35.08 -45.34 -2.30
C ALA A 6 35.21 -43.81 -2.23
N THR A 7 34.78 -43.11 -3.27
CA THR A 7 34.62 -41.66 -3.28
C THR A 7 33.32 -41.30 -2.57
N ALA A 8 33.41 -40.65 -1.41
CA ALA A 8 32.27 -40.03 -0.74
C ALA A 8 31.92 -38.72 -1.47
N VAL A 9 30.75 -38.68 -2.11
CA VAL A 9 30.17 -37.47 -2.68
C VAL A 9 29.45 -36.74 -1.54
N LEU A 10 29.98 -35.59 -1.11
CA LEU A 10 29.26 -34.64 -0.27
C LEU A 10 28.14 -34.03 -1.14
N LEU A 11 26.87 -34.39 -0.88
CA LEU A 11 25.74 -33.60 -1.37
C LEU A 11 25.61 -32.36 -0.48
N ALA A 12 26.05 -31.21 -1.01
CA ALA A 12 25.66 -29.92 -0.46
C ALA A 12 24.19 -29.67 -0.80
N SER A 13 23.30 -29.74 0.18
CA SER A 13 21.91 -29.31 0.05
C SER A 13 21.89 -27.77 -0.01
N LEU A 14 21.75 -27.24 -1.22
CA LEU A 14 21.36 -25.84 -1.41
C LEU A 14 19.86 -25.74 -1.18
N THR A 15 19.45 -25.26 -0.01
CA THR A 15 18.06 -24.86 0.22
C THR A 15 17.87 -23.49 -0.44
N SER A 16 17.41 -23.48 -1.68
CA SER A 16 16.85 -22.28 -2.32
C SER A 16 15.54 -21.91 -1.62
N ALA A 17 15.37 -20.64 -1.28
CA ALA A 17 14.11 -20.08 -0.82
C ALA A 17 12.97 -20.49 -1.77
N ILE A 18 11.82 -20.90 -1.23
CA ILE A 18 10.64 -21.30 -2.03
C ILE A 18 9.91 -20.02 -2.47
N PRO A 19 9.86 -19.70 -3.78
CA PRO A 19 9.12 -18.55 -4.27
C PRO A 19 7.59 -18.76 -4.13
N TYR A 20 6.83 -17.69 -3.93
CA TYR A 20 5.35 -17.73 -3.97
C TYR A 20 4.81 -18.14 -5.36
N PRO A 21 3.66 -18.83 -5.49
CA PRO A 21 2.82 -19.42 -4.43
C PRO A 21 3.35 -20.76 -3.88
N PRO A 22 3.40 -20.99 -2.55
CA PRO A 22 3.92 -22.23 -1.99
C PRO A 22 2.82 -23.25 -1.62
N GLU A 23 3.09 -24.53 -1.83
CA GLU A 23 2.34 -25.61 -1.18
C GLU A 23 2.65 -25.62 0.34
N VAL A 24 1.62 -25.84 1.15
CA VAL A 24 1.52 -25.50 2.59
C VAL A 24 2.58 -26.15 3.48
N ALA A 25 3.38 -25.37 4.25
CA ALA A 25 3.33 -25.25 5.74
C ALA A 25 4.61 -24.68 6.46
N ILE A 26 4.35 -23.86 7.50
CA ILE A 26 5.09 -23.54 8.77
C ILE A 26 6.11 -22.36 8.77
N PRO A 27 6.11 -21.45 9.79
CA PRO A 27 6.42 -20.02 9.62
C PRO A 27 7.86 -19.59 9.98
N PRO A 28 8.35 -18.44 9.46
CA PRO A 28 9.62 -17.83 9.87
C PRO A 28 9.49 -16.98 11.15
N THR A 29 10.63 -16.81 11.80
CA THR A 29 10.83 -16.11 13.08
C THR A 29 10.47 -14.62 13.02
N THR A 30 9.77 -14.14 14.05
CA THR A 30 9.34 -12.74 14.25
C THR A 30 10.50 -11.74 14.15
N PRO A 31 10.43 -10.74 13.25
CA PRO A 31 11.37 -9.61 13.24
C PRO A 31 11.26 -8.79 14.53
N THR A 32 12.40 -8.45 15.14
CA THR A 32 12.48 -7.60 16.33
C THR A 32 12.37 -6.10 16.03
N VAL A 33 12.47 -5.71 14.75
CA VAL A 33 12.21 -4.35 14.29
C VAL A 33 10.78 -4.31 13.73
N LYS A 34 9.94 -3.42 14.28
CA LYS A 34 8.62 -3.15 13.68
C LYS A 34 8.85 -2.36 12.39
N PRO A 35 8.39 -2.83 11.22
CA PRO A 35 8.46 -2.10 9.99
C PRO A 35 7.55 -0.87 10.09
N ASP A 36 7.96 0.22 9.45
CA ASP A 36 7.20 1.46 9.45
C ASP A 36 6.15 1.39 8.33
N PHE A 37 4.89 1.26 8.71
CA PHE A 37 3.71 1.32 7.85
C PHE A 37 2.48 1.69 8.68
N GLY A 38 1.43 2.17 7.99
CA GLY A 38 0.25 2.73 8.61
C GLY A 38 0.43 4.24 8.84
N HIS A 39 -0.33 5.03 8.10
CA HIS A 39 -0.36 6.48 8.27
C HIS A 39 -1.10 6.84 9.56
N LYS A 40 -0.44 7.57 10.48
CA LYS A 40 -1.05 8.16 11.68
C LYS A 40 -2.09 9.25 11.36
N SER A 41 -2.21 9.63 10.09
CA SER A 41 -3.16 10.60 9.57
C SER A 41 -3.61 10.09 8.21
N GLY A 42 -4.79 9.47 8.15
CA GLY A 42 -5.27 8.79 6.95
C GLY A 42 -5.28 9.66 5.69
N ASN A 43 -5.44 9.02 4.54
CA ASN A 43 -5.42 9.67 3.23
C ASN A 43 -6.42 10.83 3.17
N LEU A 44 -5.93 12.07 3.10
CA LEU A 44 -6.77 13.26 3.07
C LEU A 44 -7.08 13.65 1.62
N MET A 45 -8.02 12.95 1.01
CA MET A 45 -8.55 13.35 -0.29
C MET A 45 -9.73 14.31 -0.11
N LYS A 46 -9.56 15.60 -0.39
CA LYS A 46 -10.70 16.55 -0.39
C LYS A 46 -11.64 16.23 -1.55
N GLY A 47 -12.84 15.76 -1.24
CA GLY A 47 -13.86 15.35 -2.22
C GLY A 47 -14.41 16.51 -3.08
N LYS A 48 -14.79 16.19 -4.32
CA LYS A 48 -15.80 16.93 -5.09
C LYS A 48 -17.11 16.14 -5.02
N SER A 49 -18.19 16.82 -4.63
CA SER A 49 -19.50 16.25 -4.33
C SER A 49 -20.29 15.78 -5.57
N GLY A 50 -21.00 14.66 -5.43
CA GLY A 50 -22.09 14.22 -6.32
C GLY A 50 -22.54 12.78 -6.08
N PHE A 51 -23.69 12.60 -5.43
CA PHE A 51 -24.33 11.31 -5.04
C PHE A 51 -25.01 10.58 -6.23
N THR A 52 -24.95 9.23 -6.27
CA THR A 52 -26.11 8.30 -6.25
C THR A 52 -25.65 6.84 -6.10
N THR A 53 -26.37 6.08 -5.27
CA THR A 53 -26.21 4.66 -4.91
C THR A 53 -26.57 3.68 -6.03
N GLU A 54 -25.66 2.74 -6.34
CA GLU A 54 -25.96 1.32 -6.62
C GLU A 54 -24.66 0.50 -6.46
N SER A 55 -24.69 -0.51 -5.60
CA SER A 55 -23.55 -1.36 -5.24
C SER A 55 -23.19 -2.36 -6.36
N VAL A 56 -22.37 -1.98 -7.35
CA VAL A 56 -21.49 -2.88 -8.16
C VAL A 56 -20.21 -2.21 -8.73
N LEU A 57 -19.83 -0.94 -8.45
CA LEU A 57 -18.63 -0.36 -9.10
C LEU A 57 -17.74 0.48 -8.17
N ALA A 58 -16.59 -0.08 -7.78
CA ALA A 58 -15.41 0.70 -7.40
C ALA A 58 -14.88 1.36 -8.70
N THR A 59 -14.93 2.69 -8.81
CA THR A 59 -15.27 3.35 -10.08
C THR A 59 -14.14 3.42 -11.12
N GLY A 60 -14.02 2.38 -11.96
CA GLY A 60 -13.61 2.43 -13.38
C GLY A 60 -12.28 3.09 -13.74
N GLY A 61 -11.47 3.47 -12.74
CA GLY A 61 -10.18 4.12 -12.92
C GLY A 61 -9.27 3.23 -13.74
N TYR A 62 -8.80 3.77 -14.86
CA TYR A 62 -7.91 3.06 -15.78
C TYR A 62 -6.76 3.99 -16.16
N VAL A 63 -5.52 3.54 -15.99
CA VAL A 63 -4.33 4.30 -16.36
C VAL A 63 -4.23 4.34 -17.88
N THR A 64 -3.93 5.52 -18.42
CA THR A 64 -3.72 5.72 -19.84
C THR A 64 -2.30 6.20 -20.14
N GLY A 65 -1.89 6.16 -21.41
CA GLY A 65 -0.56 6.61 -21.81
C GLY A 65 0.54 5.67 -21.33
N GLY A 66 1.76 6.22 -21.16
CA GLY A 66 2.95 5.41 -20.92
C GLY A 66 3.09 4.78 -19.53
N ALA A 67 2.24 5.14 -18.56
CA ALA A 67 2.24 4.50 -17.24
C ALA A 67 1.42 3.22 -17.25
N ALA A 68 0.50 3.09 -18.22
CA ALA A 68 -0.41 1.97 -18.33
C ALA A 68 0.37 0.69 -18.60
N VAL A 69 0.19 -0.32 -17.76
CA VAL A 69 0.70 -1.66 -18.05
C VAL A 69 -0.27 -2.39 -18.98
N THR A 70 0.26 -3.06 -20.00
CA THR A 70 -0.56 -3.81 -20.99
C THR A 70 -0.57 -5.31 -20.73
N THR A 71 0.35 -5.79 -19.90
CA THR A 71 0.51 -7.19 -19.52
C THR A 71 1.06 -7.27 -18.11
N ILE A 72 0.67 -8.30 -17.36
CA ILE A 72 1.20 -8.56 -16.03
C ILE A 72 2.35 -9.56 -16.13
N ASN A 73 3.50 -9.22 -15.55
CA ASN A 73 4.70 -10.05 -15.50
C ASN A 73 5.30 -9.98 -14.09
N ASN A 74 5.31 -11.10 -13.38
CA ASN A 74 5.77 -11.14 -11.98
C ASN A 74 7.28 -11.09 -11.82
N GLN A 75 8.00 -11.39 -12.89
CA GLN A 75 9.45 -11.35 -12.98
C GLN A 75 9.91 -10.06 -13.68
N ASP A 76 9.14 -8.98 -13.61
CA ASP A 76 9.55 -7.67 -14.11
C ASP A 76 10.63 -7.04 -13.22
N GLY A 77 11.18 -5.88 -13.60
CA GLY A 77 12.18 -5.20 -12.76
C GLY A 77 13.55 -5.89 -12.65
N ILE A 78 14.30 -5.53 -11.60
CA ILE A 78 15.72 -5.90 -11.40
C ILE A 78 15.97 -7.07 -10.43
N GLY A 79 14.91 -7.79 -10.05
CA GLY A 79 14.97 -8.81 -9.00
C GLY A 79 14.66 -8.23 -7.62
N ALA A 80 15.29 -8.73 -6.56
CA ALA A 80 14.91 -8.44 -5.17
C ALA A 80 15.33 -7.08 -4.59
N GLY A 81 16.20 -6.34 -5.27
CA GLY A 81 16.70 -5.06 -4.78
C GLY A 81 17.55 -5.19 -3.51
N SER A 82 17.56 -4.15 -2.68
CA SER A 82 18.31 -4.13 -1.42
C SER A 82 17.49 -3.51 -0.30
N ASP A 83 17.43 -4.19 0.84
CA ASP A 83 16.81 -3.65 2.05
C ASP A 83 17.67 -2.49 2.59
N SER A 84 17.37 -1.30 2.09
CA SER A 84 18.06 -0.06 2.39
C SER A 84 17.09 1.10 2.23
N TYR A 85 17.38 2.23 2.88
CA TYR A 85 16.54 3.42 2.79
C TYR A 85 17.33 4.63 2.32
N THR A 86 16.83 5.29 1.28
CA THR A 86 17.30 6.58 0.76
C THR A 86 16.20 7.62 0.96
N MET A 87 16.47 8.71 1.68
CA MET A 87 15.51 9.82 1.73
C MET A 87 15.55 10.58 0.41
N TYR A 88 14.46 10.53 -0.34
CA TYR A 88 14.30 11.27 -1.58
C TYR A 88 13.62 12.63 -1.32
N TRP A 89 14.17 13.68 -1.94
CA TRP A 89 13.70 15.06 -1.79
C TRP A 89 13.22 15.63 -3.12
N GLY A 90 12.39 16.67 -3.06
CA GLY A 90 12.00 17.41 -4.25
C GLY A 90 10.85 16.76 -5.00
N ASP A 91 10.89 16.79 -6.32
CA ASP A 91 9.69 16.74 -7.16
C ASP A 91 9.39 15.38 -7.81
N GLY A 92 10.09 14.32 -7.38
CA GLY A 92 9.97 12.99 -7.97
C GLY A 92 10.74 12.78 -9.26
N SER A 93 11.55 13.75 -9.72
CA SER A 93 12.33 13.62 -10.95
C SER A 93 13.60 12.78 -10.79
N ASP A 94 14.03 12.22 -11.92
CA ASP A 94 15.34 11.60 -12.10
C ASP A 94 16.49 12.58 -11.78
N THR A 95 16.34 13.85 -12.16
CA THR A 95 17.30 14.91 -11.82
C THR A 95 17.41 15.18 -10.32
N ALA A 96 16.35 14.91 -9.55
CA ALA A 96 16.36 14.96 -8.09
C ALA A 96 16.83 13.64 -7.44
N GLY A 97 17.25 12.66 -8.25
CA GLY A 97 17.80 11.38 -7.81
C GLY A 97 16.76 10.31 -7.50
N TRP A 98 15.49 10.50 -7.88
CA TRP A 98 14.44 9.49 -7.69
C TRP A 98 14.64 8.30 -8.64
N PRO A 99 14.30 7.07 -8.21
CA PRO A 99 14.55 5.88 -9.02
C PRO A 99 13.73 5.87 -10.31
N HIS A 100 14.29 5.25 -11.35
CA HIS A 100 13.54 4.97 -12.56
C HIS A 100 12.66 3.72 -12.37
N LYS A 101 11.64 3.55 -13.23
CA LYS A 101 10.75 2.39 -13.18
C LYS A 101 11.54 1.10 -13.48
N GLU A 102 12.57 1.24 -14.30
CA GLU A 102 13.54 0.22 -14.63
C GLU A 102 14.42 -0.18 -13.44
N ASP A 103 14.53 0.65 -12.39
CA ASP A 103 15.26 0.33 -11.16
C ASP A 103 14.38 -0.39 -10.13
N TRP A 104 13.07 -0.54 -10.41
CA TRP A 104 12.16 -1.19 -9.47
C TRP A 104 12.41 -2.69 -9.40
N VAL A 105 12.19 -3.26 -8.21
CA VAL A 105 12.24 -4.70 -7.98
C VAL A 105 11.16 -5.44 -8.77
N SER A 106 11.28 -6.76 -8.87
CA SER A 106 10.20 -7.59 -9.43
C SER A 106 9.01 -7.65 -8.48
N PHE A 107 7.78 -7.77 -9.02
CA PHE A 107 6.62 -7.99 -8.16
C PHE A 107 6.75 -9.23 -7.30
N GLU A 108 7.24 -10.34 -7.86
CA GLU A 108 7.43 -11.59 -7.12
C GLU A 108 8.38 -11.42 -5.95
N ASP A 109 9.55 -10.82 -6.18
CA ASP A 109 10.52 -10.60 -5.11
C ASP A 109 10.03 -9.57 -4.10
N MET A 110 9.37 -8.50 -4.55
CA MET A 110 8.76 -7.51 -3.66
C MET A 110 7.73 -8.15 -2.73
N PHE A 111 6.86 -9.01 -3.27
CA PHE A 111 5.86 -9.73 -2.50
C PHE A 111 6.52 -10.68 -1.51
N ASN A 112 7.47 -11.50 -1.98
CA ASN A 112 8.22 -12.45 -1.15
C ASN A 112 8.96 -11.76 0.01
N ASN A 113 9.60 -10.63 -0.26
CA ASN A 113 10.33 -9.85 0.74
C ASN A 113 9.41 -9.26 1.82
N ASN A 114 8.14 -9.01 1.50
CA ASN A 114 7.16 -8.40 2.41
C ASN A 114 6.22 -9.43 3.09
N LYS A 115 6.30 -10.72 2.75
CA LYS A 115 5.41 -11.77 3.29
C LYS A 115 5.36 -11.82 4.80
N ASP A 116 6.51 -11.78 5.45
CA ASP A 116 6.59 -11.86 6.91
C ASP A 116 5.85 -10.69 7.56
N ILE A 117 5.82 -9.52 6.92
CA ILE A 117 5.03 -8.38 7.37
C ILE A 117 3.54 -8.69 7.18
N MET A 118 3.11 -9.13 6.00
CA MET A 118 1.69 -9.43 5.73
C MET A 118 1.14 -10.49 6.71
N PHE A 119 1.89 -11.55 6.99
CA PHE A 119 1.49 -12.59 7.94
C PHE A 119 1.41 -12.14 9.41
N ASN A 120 2.00 -10.98 9.76
CA ASN A 120 2.10 -10.56 11.16
C ASN A 120 1.56 -9.14 11.41
N SER A 121 1.16 -8.41 10.37
CA SER A 121 0.79 -6.99 10.43
C SER A 121 -0.41 -6.71 11.29
N CYS A 122 -1.41 -7.59 11.24
CA CYS A 122 -2.60 -7.44 12.05
C CYS A 122 -2.34 -7.52 13.55
N GLY A 123 -1.51 -8.45 14.01
CA GLY A 123 -1.27 -8.68 15.43
C GLY A 123 -0.48 -7.55 16.09
N TRP A 124 0.67 -7.16 15.53
CA TRP A 124 1.58 -6.20 16.16
C TRP A 124 1.24 -4.72 15.94
N SER A 125 0.37 -4.39 14.97
CA SER A 125 0.02 -3.01 14.58
C SER A 125 -1.45 -2.69 14.82
N TYR A 126 -2.35 -3.68 14.74
CA TYR A 126 -3.80 -3.45 14.79
C TYR A 126 -4.53 -4.25 15.87
N ASN A 127 -3.81 -5.07 16.64
CA ASN A 127 -4.38 -5.94 17.67
C ASN A 127 -5.52 -6.84 17.11
N GLN A 128 -5.33 -7.34 15.89
CA GLN A 128 -6.25 -8.25 15.22
C GLN A 128 -5.61 -9.62 14.99
N ALA A 129 -6.41 -10.62 14.63
CA ALA A 129 -5.91 -11.90 14.17
C ALA A 129 -5.00 -11.70 12.94
N ASN A 130 -3.85 -12.37 12.94
CA ASN A 130 -2.91 -12.37 11.83
C ASN A 130 -3.50 -13.02 10.58
N ASP A 131 -3.06 -12.55 9.43
CA ASP A 131 -3.49 -13.09 8.14
C ASP A 131 -3.01 -14.52 7.96
N ASP A 132 -3.84 -15.36 7.35
CA ASP A 132 -3.49 -16.74 7.02
C ASP A 132 -2.96 -16.90 5.58
N GLY A 133 -2.53 -18.12 5.23
CA GLY A 133 -1.99 -18.41 3.89
C GLY A 133 -2.96 -18.07 2.75
N PRO A 134 -4.22 -18.55 2.80
CA PRO A 134 -5.26 -18.15 1.86
C PRO A 134 -5.49 -16.64 1.73
N GLU A 135 -5.44 -15.88 2.83
CA GLU A 135 -5.62 -14.41 2.80
C GLU A 135 -4.46 -13.69 2.14
N VAL A 136 -3.22 -14.02 2.52
CA VAL A 136 -2.01 -13.48 1.85
C VAL A 136 -2.02 -13.88 0.38
N GLY A 137 -2.48 -15.08 0.05
CA GLY A 137 -2.61 -15.49 -1.34
C GLY A 137 -3.70 -14.75 -2.11
N ALA A 138 -4.82 -14.43 -1.46
CA ALA A 138 -5.86 -13.58 -2.02
C ALA A 138 -5.36 -12.16 -2.28
N ILE A 139 -4.47 -11.60 -1.45
CA ILE A 139 -3.80 -10.32 -1.73
C ILE A 139 -2.99 -10.42 -3.02
N TYR A 140 -2.15 -11.46 -3.16
CA TYR A 140 -1.36 -11.68 -4.39
C TYR A 140 -2.26 -11.72 -5.62
N ASP A 141 -3.24 -12.62 -5.65
CA ASP A 141 -4.09 -12.83 -6.83
C ASP A 141 -4.94 -11.58 -7.15
N SER A 142 -5.43 -10.89 -6.12
CA SER A 142 -6.24 -9.68 -6.28
C SER A 142 -5.44 -8.52 -6.86
N ILE A 143 -4.19 -8.33 -6.45
CA ILE A 143 -3.32 -7.29 -7.03
C ILE A 143 -3.18 -7.51 -8.54
N GLN A 144 -2.96 -8.75 -8.96
CA GLN A 144 -2.78 -9.12 -10.37
C GLN A 144 -4.03 -8.88 -11.19
N GLN A 145 -5.17 -9.29 -10.64
CA GLN A 145 -6.48 -9.05 -11.24
C GLN A 145 -6.73 -7.55 -11.39
N VAL A 146 -6.59 -6.78 -10.31
CA VAL A 146 -6.89 -5.35 -10.31
C VAL A 146 -5.89 -4.56 -11.17
N ALA A 147 -4.62 -4.94 -11.21
CA ALA A 147 -3.63 -4.37 -12.14
C ALA A 147 -4.05 -4.58 -13.61
N THR A 148 -4.59 -5.75 -13.94
CA THR A 148 -5.11 -6.04 -15.29
C THR A 148 -6.32 -5.17 -15.63
N GLU A 149 -7.22 -4.96 -14.67
CA GLU A 149 -8.46 -4.21 -14.85
C GLU A 149 -8.25 -2.69 -14.91
N THR A 150 -7.20 -2.19 -14.26
CA THR A 150 -6.94 -0.74 -14.09
C THR A 150 -5.70 -0.25 -14.86
N ALA A 151 -4.91 -1.17 -15.41
CA ALA A 151 -3.59 -0.90 -16.00
C ALA A 151 -2.61 -0.18 -15.06
N VAL A 152 -2.82 -0.23 -13.74
CA VAL A 152 -1.84 0.21 -12.74
C VAL A 152 -0.75 -0.86 -12.60
N ASP A 153 0.51 -0.43 -12.48
CA ASP A 153 1.62 -1.34 -12.22
C ASP A 153 1.44 -2.06 -10.87
N HIS A 154 1.37 -3.39 -10.89
CA HIS A 154 1.15 -4.21 -9.70
C HIS A 154 2.17 -4.02 -8.56
N ARG A 155 3.42 -3.63 -8.87
CA ARG A 155 4.42 -3.30 -7.83
C ARG A 155 4.02 -2.04 -7.07
N PHE A 156 3.44 -1.07 -7.77
CA PHE A 156 2.94 0.16 -7.16
C PHE A 156 1.72 -0.10 -6.28
N ILE A 157 0.80 -0.98 -6.71
CA ILE A 157 -0.32 -1.43 -5.88
C ILE A 157 0.20 -2.07 -4.58
N LEU A 158 1.17 -2.99 -4.68
CA LEU A 158 1.77 -3.63 -3.51
C LEU A 158 2.49 -2.62 -2.62
N ALA A 159 3.27 -1.68 -3.19
CA ALA A 159 3.94 -0.64 -2.43
C ALA A 159 2.97 0.16 -1.55
N VAL A 160 1.82 0.51 -2.11
CA VAL A 160 0.76 1.23 -1.41
C VAL A 160 0.10 0.35 -0.35
N ILE A 161 -0.26 -0.91 -0.64
CA ILE A 161 -0.80 -1.83 0.38
C ILE A 161 0.16 -1.96 1.57
N MET A 162 1.45 -2.15 1.31
CA MET A 162 2.45 -2.25 2.36
C MET A 162 2.59 -0.95 3.14
N GLN A 163 2.47 0.20 2.48
CA GLN A 163 2.54 1.51 3.11
C GLN A 163 1.33 1.81 4.00
N GLU A 164 0.13 1.43 3.55
CA GLU A 164 -1.14 1.76 4.20
C GLU A 164 -1.48 0.85 5.39
N SER A 165 -1.18 -0.45 5.27
CA SER A 165 -1.62 -1.45 6.26
C SER A 165 -0.59 -2.51 6.60
N GLY A 166 0.58 -2.50 5.97
CA GLY A 166 1.49 -3.65 6.02
C GLY A 166 0.85 -4.92 5.44
N GLY A 167 -0.20 -4.79 4.64
CA GLY A 167 -0.98 -5.90 4.12
C GLY A 167 -1.98 -6.53 5.07
N CYS A 168 -2.27 -5.94 6.25
CA CYS A 168 -3.26 -6.49 7.17
C CYS A 168 -4.69 -6.37 6.60
N VAL A 169 -5.35 -7.49 6.28
CA VAL A 169 -6.72 -7.46 5.73
C VAL A 169 -7.77 -6.97 6.75
N ARG A 170 -7.41 -6.94 8.04
CA ARG A 170 -8.24 -6.49 9.18
C ARG A 170 -7.79 -5.15 9.74
N VAL A 171 -7.03 -4.36 8.98
CA VAL A 171 -6.61 -3.01 9.37
C VAL A 171 -7.83 -2.20 9.83
N SER A 172 -7.71 -1.55 10.99
CA SER A 172 -8.78 -0.69 11.49
C SER A 172 -8.99 0.46 10.52
N VAL A 173 -10.25 0.79 10.27
CA VAL A 173 -10.58 2.07 9.64
C VAL A 173 -9.98 3.17 10.49
N ASN A 174 -9.35 4.17 9.87
CA ASN A 174 -8.85 5.36 10.54
C ASN A 174 -10.01 6.20 11.10
N GLN A 175 -10.72 5.67 12.09
CA GLN A 175 -11.47 6.48 13.02
C GLN A 175 -10.46 7.01 14.02
N LEU A 176 -10.41 8.32 14.21
CA LEU A 176 -9.71 8.94 15.32
C LEU A 176 -10.18 8.26 16.62
N VAL A 177 -9.41 7.29 17.10
CA VAL A 177 -9.64 6.68 18.40
C VAL A 177 -9.26 7.72 19.44
N THR A 178 -10.23 8.50 19.91
CA THR A 178 -10.14 9.07 21.26
C THR A 178 -10.33 7.92 22.23
N GLU A 179 -9.29 7.12 22.44
CA GLU A 179 -9.30 6.15 23.53
C GLU A 179 -9.39 6.90 24.85
N LEU A 180 -10.46 6.64 25.61
CA LEU A 180 -10.32 6.38 27.02
C LEU A 180 -11.21 5.18 27.37
N GLU A 181 -10.55 4.03 27.51
CA GLU A 181 -10.78 2.91 28.45
C GLU A 181 -12.20 2.63 28.99
N PRO A 182 -12.59 1.34 29.12
CA PRO A 182 -13.94 0.95 29.53
C PRO A 182 -14.17 1.24 31.02
N LYS A 183 -14.95 2.28 31.33
CA LYS A 183 -15.65 2.36 32.62
C LYS A 183 -17.12 2.06 32.39
N ALA A 184 -17.52 0.91 32.93
CA ALA A 184 -18.90 0.49 33.04
C ALA A 184 -19.78 1.62 33.59
N ASP A 185 -20.97 1.73 33.03
CA ASP A 185 -22.07 2.57 33.51
C ASP A 185 -22.00 4.06 33.15
N TYR A 186 -22.28 4.38 31.88
CA TYR A 186 -22.86 5.69 31.55
C TYR A 186 -23.65 5.63 30.24
N THR A 187 -24.95 5.94 30.31
CA THR A 187 -25.85 6.11 29.16
C THR A 187 -25.22 7.04 28.11
N ILE A 188 -24.96 6.51 26.91
CA ILE A 188 -24.36 7.25 25.79
C ILE A 188 -25.28 8.42 25.41
N LYS A 189 -24.86 9.63 25.76
CA LYS A 189 -25.18 10.82 24.97
C LYS A 189 -24.03 11.01 24.00
N ILE A 190 -24.28 10.76 22.72
CA ILE A 190 -23.37 11.10 21.62
C ILE A 190 -23.09 12.61 21.73
N PRO A 191 -21.85 13.06 22.02
CA PRO A 191 -21.54 14.47 21.96
C PRO A 191 -21.37 14.84 20.50
N THR A 192 -22.32 15.62 20.00
CA THR A 192 -22.12 16.45 18.82
C THR A 192 -20.91 17.36 19.06
N SER A 193 -19.86 17.19 18.25
CA SER A 193 -18.81 18.16 17.90
C SER A 193 -17.94 18.75 19.03
N PHE A 194 -16.67 18.32 19.11
CA PHE A 194 -15.57 19.23 19.42
C PHE A 194 -15.07 19.83 18.11
N SER A 195 -15.70 20.94 17.74
CA SER A 195 -15.25 21.86 16.72
C SER A 195 -14.26 22.85 17.35
N ASP A 196 -12.96 22.71 17.07
CA ASP A 196 -12.27 23.94 16.67
C ASP A 196 -12.80 24.27 15.27
N GLY A 197 -13.10 25.54 15.02
CA GLY A 197 -13.98 25.94 13.91
C GLY A 197 -13.38 25.80 12.51
N ASN A 198 -12.58 24.77 12.19
CA ASN A 198 -12.03 24.58 10.85
C ASN A 198 -11.57 23.17 10.40
N GLN A 199 -11.92 22.08 11.09
CA GLN A 199 -11.65 20.72 10.59
C GLN A 199 -12.95 19.99 10.21
N PRO A 200 -13.15 19.62 8.93
CA PRO A 200 -14.28 18.78 8.55
C PRO A 200 -14.07 17.36 9.11
N ASP A 201 -15.16 16.83 9.64
CA ASP A 201 -15.52 15.42 9.85
C ASP A 201 -14.47 14.40 9.38
N SER A 202 -13.98 13.52 10.26
CA SER A 202 -12.95 12.54 9.89
C SER A 202 -13.39 11.69 8.70
N VAL A 203 -12.62 11.76 7.62
CA VAL A 203 -12.79 10.95 6.41
C VAL A 203 -12.61 9.47 6.76
N ARG A 204 -13.50 8.60 6.28
CA ARG A 204 -13.46 7.17 6.57
C ARG A 204 -12.50 6.50 5.58
N ASN A 205 -11.44 5.88 6.09
CA ASN A 205 -10.44 5.20 5.25
C ASN A 205 -10.36 3.71 5.59
N PRO A 206 -11.20 2.85 4.98
CA PRO A 206 -11.21 1.41 5.29
C PRO A 206 -10.19 0.60 4.48
N GLY A 207 -10.07 -0.68 4.86
CA GLY A 207 -9.45 -1.70 4.02
C GLY A 207 -7.94 -1.60 3.84
N LEU A 208 -7.39 -2.58 3.13
CA LEU A 208 -5.95 -2.76 2.89
C LEU A 208 -5.21 -1.52 2.40
N MET A 209 -5.88 -0.70 1.58
CA MET A 209 -5.31 0.48 0.94
C MET A 209 -5.78 1.80 1.57
N GLN A 210 -6.50 1.75 2.70
CA GLN A 210 -7.00 2.93 3.43
C GLN A 210 -7.61 3.96 2.48
N ASP A 211 -8.46 3.49 1.57
CA ASP A 211 -8.99 4.26 0.46
C ASP A 211 -10.14 5.18 0.92
N HIS A 212 -10.47 6.22 0.16
CA HIS A 212 -11.40 7.25 0.62
C HIS A 212 -12.87 6.77 0.54
N ASP A 213 -13.50 6.58 1.70
CA ASP A 213 -14.88 6.10 1.90
C ASP A 213 -15.23 4.84 1.08
N GLY A 214 -14.30 3.88 1.00
CA GLY A 214 -14.55 2.57 0.37
C GLY A 214 -15.59 1.73 1.10
N ASP A 215 -16.10 0.66 0.49
CA ASP A 215 -16.99 -0.29 1.16
C ASP A 215 -16.22 -1.52 1.68
N GLY A 216 -15.09 -1.85 1.07
CA GLY A 216 -14.27 -3.01 1.38
C GLY A 216 -13.61 -2.93 2.75
N THR A 217 -14.05 -3.76 3.70
CA THR A 217 -13.36 -3.94 4.99
C THR A 217 -13.70 -5.27 5.65
N CYS A 218 -12.70 -5.90 6.27
CA CYS A 218 -12.88 -7.03 7.18
C CYS A 218 -12.80 -6.61 8.65
N ASN A 219 -12.67 -5.32 8.93
CA ASN A 219 -12.77 -4.72 10.25
C ASN A 219 -13.70 -3.50 10.15
N SER A 220 -15.00 -3.78 10.24
CA SER A 220 -16.04 -2.80 9.93
C SER A 220 -16.29 -1.90 11.14
N ASP A 221 -15.95 -0.62 11.00
CA ASP A 221 -16.34 0.48 11.89
C ASP A 221 -17.86 0.71 11.90
N ILE A 222 -18.55 0.40 10.80
CA ILE A 222 -20.00 0.58 10.66
C ILE A 222 -20.77 -0.47 11.48
N THR A 223 -20.33 -1.74 11.43
CA THR A 223 -21.04 -2.85 12.10
C THR A 223 -20.37 -3.31 13.39
N GLY A 224 -19.14 -2.87 13.66
CA GLY A 224 -18.29 -3.36 14.73
C GLY A 224 -17.83 -4.81 14.56
N GLN A 225 -18.06 -5.42 13.39
CA GLN A 225 -17.69 -6.82 13.12
C GLN A 225 -16.31 -6.92 12.48
N VAL A 226 -15.51 -7.85 13.00
CA VAL A 226 -14.26 -8.28 12.39
C VAL A 226 -14.48 -9.65 11.76
N GLN A 227 -14.13 -9.77 10.47
CA GLN A 227 -14.21 -11.02 9.71
C GLN A 227 -12.88 -11.76 9.82
N ASP A 228 -12.95 -13.02 10.23
CA ASP A 228 -11.81 -13.92 10.35
C ASP A 228 -12.26 -15.37 10.06
N PRO A 229 -11.88 -15.97 8.91
CA PRO A 229 -11.06 -15.38 7.84
C PRO A 229 -11.81 -14.31 7.03
N CYS A 230 -11.07 -13.36 6.48
CA CYS A 230 -11.49 -12.33 5.55
C CYS A 230 -11.75 -12.94 4.15
N PRO A 231 -12.97 -12.82 3.61
CA PRO A 231 -13.30 -13.41 2.32
C PRO A 231 -12.47 -12.82 1.16
N THR A 232 -12.01 -13.67 0.23
CA THR A 232 -11.26 -13.24 -0.97
C THR A 232 -11.95 -12.11 -1.73
N GLY A 233 -13.28 -12.16 -1.90
CA GLY A 233 -14.02 -11.09 -2.59
C GLY A 233 -13.95 -9.74 -1.89
N VAL A 234 -13.86 -9.72 -0.55
CA VAL A 234 -13.69 -8.49 0.24
C VAL A 234 -12.26 -7.97 0.11
N ILE A 235 -11.25 -8.86 0.12
CA ILE A 235 -9.85 -8.51 -0.15
C ILE A 235 -9.70 -7.89 -1.55
N THR A 236 -10.28 -8.52 -2.57
CA THR A 236 -10.29 -7.98 -3.93
C THR A 236 -10.99 -6.63 -3.99
N GLN A 237 -12.09 -6.44 -3.25
CA GLN A 237 -12.79 -5.16 -3.18
C GLN A 237 -11.92 -4.05 -2.58
N MET A 238 -11.25 -4.30 -1.44
CA MET A 238 -10.33 -3.31 -0.84
C MET A 238 -9.26 -2.84 -1.82
N ILE A 239 -8.64 -3.78 -2.53
CA ILE A 239 -7.57 -3.47 -3.49
C ILE A 239 -8.12 -2.75 -4.72
N ARG A 240 -9.30 -3.17 -5.18
CA ARG A 240 -9.99 -2.53 -6.31
C ARG A 240 -10.40 -1.10 -5.99
N GLU A 241 -10.93 -0.83 -4.80
CA GLU A 241 -11.35 0.51 -4.38
C GLU A 241 -10.15 1.45 -4.22
N GLY A 242 -9.06 1.01 -3.58
CA GLY A 242 -7.82 1.81 -3.54
C GLY A 242 -7.17 2.04 -4.92
N THR A 243 -7.29 1.10 -5.84
CA THR A 243 -6.64 1.21 -7.16
C THR A 243 -7.50 1.93 -8.20
N ALA A 244 -8.76 1.53 -8.34
CA ALA A 244 -9.71 2.05 -9.31
C ALA A 244 -10.50 3.25 -8.79
N GLY A 245 -10.46 3.53 -7.49
CA GLY A 245 -11.20 4.61 -6.84
C GLY A 245 -12.56 4.17 -6.31
N THR A 246 -13.16 5.05 -5.53
CA THR A 246 -14.50 4.88 -4.94
C THR A 246 -15.47 5.87 -5.57
N ASN A 247 -16.68 5.98 -5.01
CA ASN A 247 -17.58 7.08 -5.38
C ASN A 247 -17.18 8.42 -4.72
N SER A 248 -16.37 8.38 -3.65
CA SER A 248 -15.98 9.56 -2.86
C SER A 248 -14.58 10.06 -3.18
N GLY A 249 -13.69 9.19 -3.68
CA GLY A 249 -12.29 9.50 -3.88
C GLY A 249 -11.65 8.82 -5.08
N ASP A 250 -10.53 9.40 -5.48
CA ASP A 250 -9.70 8.92 -6.57
C ASP A 250 -8.86 7.72 -6.10
N GLY A 251 -8.76 6.68 -6.92
CA GLY A 251 -7.79 5.59 -6.70
C GLY A 251 -6.45 5.90 -7.37
N LEU A 252 -5.51 4.97 -7.27
CA LEU A 252 -4.20 5.07 -7.92
C LEU A 252 -4.29 5.39 -9.42
N ALA A 253 -5.25 4.82 -10.14
CA ALA A 253 -5.39 5.07 -11.58
C ALA A 253 -5.67 6.55 -11.89
N GLN A 254 -6.55 7.19 -11.13
CA GLN A 254 -6.88 8.61 -11.29
C GLN A 254 -5.71 9.52 -10.88
N THR A 255 -4.99 9.18 -9.80
CA THR A 255 -3.84 9.96 -9.34
C THR A 255 -2.69 9.88 -10.34
N ILE A 256 -2.42 8.71 -10.93
CA ILE A 256 -1.42 8.51 -11.99
C ILE A 256 -1.78 9.28 -13.26
N ASN A 257 -3.05 9.26 -13.68
CA ASN A 257 -3.52 10.03 -14.85
C ASN A 257 -3.45 11.55 -14.64
N GLY A 258 -3.16 12.01 -13.41
CA GLY A 258 -2.78 13.39 -13.18
C GLY A 258 -3.92 14.39 -13.05
N LYS A 259 -5.11 13.90 -12.67
CA LYS A 259 -6.33 14.71 -12.53
C LYS A 259 -6.17 15.94 -11.64
N HIS A 260 -5.20 15.95 -10.71
CA HIS A 260 -4.93 17.04 -9.76
C HIS A 260 -3.69 17.88 -10.06
N PHE A 261 -3.04 17.72 -11.22
CA PHE A 261 -1.81 18.46 -11.56
C PHE A 261 -2.01 19.96 -11.88
N LEU A 262 -3.12 20.58 -11.45
CA LEU A 262 -3.57 21.91 -11.91
C LEU A 262 -2.62 23.10 -11.65
N HIS A 263 -1.50 22.91 -10.95
CA HIS A 263 -0.46 23.95 -10.78
C HIS A 263 0.93 23.54 -11.25
N PHE A 264 1.15 22.29 -11.62
CA PHE A 264 2.40 21.88 -12.24
C PHE A 264 2.27 21.99 -13.75
N GLN A 265 3.30 22.50 -14.42
CA GLN A 265 3.52 22.40 -15.87
C GLN A 265 3.69 20.93 -16.32
N ALA A 266 3.02 20.01 -15.66
CA ALA A 266 3.07 18.57 -15.84
C ALA A 266 2.36 18.09 -17.10
N THR A 267 1.42 18.89 -17.61
CA THR A 267 0.49 18.45 -18.66
C THR A 267 1.11 18.40 -20.06
N ALA A 268 2.35 18.84 -20.25
CA ALA A 268 3.02 18.80 -21.55
C ALA A 268 4.43 18.16 -21.54
N GLU A 269 5.16 18.20 -20.41
CA GLU A 269 6.52 17.65 -20.32
C GLU A 269 6.58 16.28 -19.60
N PHE A 270 5.68 16.00 -18.65
CA PHE A 270 5.53 14.66 -18.05
C PHE A 270 4.55 13.84 -18.86
N GLY A 271 4.94 13.55 -20.11
CA GLY A 271 4.42 12.36 -20.77
C GLY A 271 4.42 11.23 -19.74
N VAL A 272 3.24 10.65 -19.53
CA VAL A 272 2.87 9.66 -18.50
C VAL A 272 3.78 8.41 -18.53
N THR A 273 4.80 8.39 -19.38
CA THR A 273 5.82 7.36 -19.60
C THR A 273 6.93 7.30 -18.54
N LYS A 274 7.00 8.20 -17.56
CA LYS A 274 8.13 8.27 -16.61
C LYS A 274 7.71 7.98 -15.16
N SER A 275 8.61 7.36 -14.40
CA SER A 275 8.47 6.97 -12.98
C SER A 275 7.99 8.08 -12.07
N ARG A 276 8.34 9.35 -12.39
CA ARG A 276 7.87 10.54 -11.67
C ARG A 276 6.35 10.58 -11.49
N ALA A 277 5.57 10.11 -12.47
CA ALA A 277 4.11 10.08 -12.37
C ALA A 277 3.63 9.25 -11.17
N PHE A 278 4.32 8.15 -10.85
CA PHE A 278 3.99 7.30 -9.71
C PHE A 278 4.34 7.96 -8.37
N TYR A 279 5.43 8.72 -8.30
CA TYR A 279 5.80 9.44 -7.06
C TYR A 279 4.88 10.63 -6.78
N LEU A 280 4.48 11.36 -7.83
CA LEU A 280 3.41 12.36 -7.72
C LEU A 280 2.07 11.71 -7.34
N ALA A 281 1.73 10.57 -7.95
CA ALA A 281 0.52 9.82 -7.64
C ALA A 281 0.50 9.35 -6.18
N ALA A 282 1.61 8.84 -5.66
CA ALA A 282 1.76 8.46 -4.26
C ALA A 282 1.50 9.65 -3.34
N ARG A 283 2.05 10.82 -3.68
CA ARG A 283 1.82 12.05 -2.92
C ARG A 283 0.34 12.50 -2.93
N ILE A 284 -0.31 12.40 -4.07
CA ILE A 284 -1.73 12.72 -4.22
C ILE A 284 -2.60 11.68 -3.50
N TYR A 285 -2.22 10.40 -3.52
CA TYR A 285 -2.92 9.34 -2.82
C TYR A 285 -2.97 9.64 -1.31
N ASN A 286 -1.82 10.00 -0.74
CA ASN A 286 -1.64 10.39 0.66
C ASN A 286 -2.40 11.67 1.07
N SER A 287 -2.29 12.73 0.27
CA SER A 287 -2.63 14.09 0.74
C SER A 287 -3.65 14.82 -0.14
N GLY A 288 -4.19 14.13 -1.16
CA GLY A 288 -5.12 14.69 -2.13
C GLY A 288 -4.53 15.76 -3.06
N SER A 289 -3.25 16.12 -2.89
CA SER A 289 -2.63 17.24 -3.61
C SER A 289 -1.10 17.17 -3.59
N VAL A 290 -0.46 17.96 -4.44
CA VAL A 290 0.98 18.28 -4.35
C VAL A 290 1.10 19.72 -3.87
N ASP A 291 2.04 19.96 -2.96
CA ASP A 291 2.31 21.31 -2.45
C ASP A 291 2.66 22.29 -3.59
N PRO A 292 2.32 23.58 -3.50
CA PRO A 292 2.63 24.56 -4.55
C PRO A 292 4.12 24.67 -4.92
N SER A 293 5.04 24.29 -4.02
CA SER A 293 6.47 24.20 -4.34
C SER A 293 6.82 23.07 -5.31
N GLY A 294 5.99 22.02 -5.38
CA GLY A 294 6.27 20.77 -6.12
C GLY A 294 6.98 19.70 -5.34
N ASN A 295 7.45 20.03 -4.14
CA ASN A 295 8.16 19.10 -3.31
C ASN A 295 7.20 18.05 -2.75
N LEU A 296 7.56 16.78 -2.90
CA LEU A 296 6.75 15.64 -2.45
C LEU A 296 6.83 15.46 -0.92
N GLU A 297 7.85 16.02 -0.28
CA GLU A 297 7.97 16.05 1.17
C GLU A 297 7.22 17.22 1.84
N ALA A 298 6.69 18.17 1.06
CA ALA A 298 6.03 19.37 1.59
C ALA A 298 4.50 19.19 1.71
N GLY A 299 3.81 20.15 2.32
CA GLY A 299 2.35 20.14 2.47
C GLY A 299 1.86 19.49 3.76
N TYR A 300 0.64 18.94 3.73
CA TYR A 300 -0.03 18.29 4.87
C TYR A 300 0.06 16.74 4.78
N ALA A 301 -0.46 16.00 5.76
CA ALA A 301 -0.36 14.53 5.84
C ALA A 301 1.10 14.05 5.94
N THR A 302 1.36 12.75 5.75
CA THR A 302 2.69 12.17 5.95
C THR A 302 3.68 12.70 4.91
N HIS A 303 4.72 13.36 5.37
CA HIS A 303 5.75 13.98 4.55
C HIS A 303 6.63 12.95 3.82
N CYS A 304 6.95 11.84 4.45
CA CYS A 304 7.83 10.80 3.92
C CYS A 304 7.15 9.90 2.88
N TYR A 305 5.82 9.98 2.69
CA TYR A 305 5.02 8.99 1.94
C TYR A 305 5.62 8.64 0.58
N ALA A 306 5.87 9.64 -0.27
CA ALA A 306 6.39 9.39 -1.61
C ALA A 306 7.80 8.77 -1.58
N SER A 307 8.64 9.21 -0.65
CA SER A 307 9.97 8.63 -0.44
C SER A 307 9.88 7.18 0.04
N ASP A 308 8.98 6.88 0.98
CA ASP A 308 8.75 5.52 1.48
C ASP A 308 8.31 4.59 0.34
N ILE A 309 7.38 5.04 -0.51
CA ILE A 309 6.94 4.31 -1.70
C ILE A 309 8.09 4.06 -2.67
N ALA A 310 8.92 5.08 -2.96
CA ALA A 310 10.09 4.89 -3.81
C ALA A 310 11.06 3.84 -3.27
N ASN A 311 11.29 3.83 -1.95
CA ASN A 311 12.14 2.83 -1.30
C ASN A 311 11.55 1.42 -1.36
N ARG A 312 10.23 1.26 -1.16
CA ARG A 312 9.56 -0.05 -1.29
C ARG A 312 9.69 -0.61 -2.70
N LEU A 313 9.52 0.25 -3.71
CA LEU A 313 9.71 -0.11 -5.11
C LEU A 313 11.14 -0.50 -5.44
N THR A 314 12.13 -0.15 -4.61
CA THR A 314 13.55 -0.55 -4.77
C THR A 314 14.02 -1.61 -3.77
N GLY A 315 13.09 -2.21 -3.00
CA GLY A 315 13.37 -3.37 -2.14
C GLY A 315 13.50 -3.08 -0.64
N TRP A 316 13.11 -1.90 -0.17
CA TRP A 316 13.08 -1.59 1.26
C TRP A 316 11.98 -2.34 2.01
N VAL A 317 12.34 -2.99 3.12
CA VAL A 317 11.41 -3.73 3.98
C VAL A 317 11.61 -3.38 5.46
N LEU A 318 12.81 -3.60 6.00
CA LEU A 318 13.09 -3.52 7.45
C LEU A 318 14.24 -2.56 7.79
N ALA A 319 15.04 -2.13 6.81
CA ALA A 319 16.14 -1.22 7.06
C ALA A 319 15.63 0.04 7.77
N THR A 320 16.44 0.61 8.66
CA THR A 320 16.04 1.77 9.43
C THR A 320 15.66 2.93 8.52
N LYS A 321 14.41 3.38 8.61
CA LYS A 321 13.93 4.58 7.92
C LYS A 321 14.81 5.78 8.28
N GLN A 322 15.25 6.52 7.26
CA GLN A 322 16.09 7.72 7.42
C GLN A 322 15.31 9.02 7.23
N CYS A 323 14.00 8.94 6.95
CA CYS A 323 13.16 10.13 6.96
C CYS A 323 12.84 10.54 8.39
N TYR A 324 13.02 11.82 8.69
CA TYR A 324 12.84 12.42 10.02
C TYR A 324 11.76 13.51 10.03
N LEU A 325 11.00 13.63 8.93
CA LEU A 325 9.93 14.62 8.78
C LEU A 325 8.63 14.19 9.45
N ASP A 326 8.43 12.87 9.60
CA ASP A 326 7.31 12.29 10.33
C ASP A 326 7.82 11.53 11.55
N PRO A 327 7.04 11.49 12.64
CA PRO A 327 7.39 10.68 13.81
C PRO A 327 7.27 9.20 13.48
N ASN A 328 8.38 8.46 13.64
CA ASN A 328 8.42 7.00 13.66
C ASN A 328 7.37 6.40 14.63
#